data_AF-A0A7X6PDS7-F1
#
_entry.id   AF-A0A7X6PDS7-F1
#
_cell.length_a   1.000
_cell.length_b   1.000
_cell.length_c   1.000
_cell.angle_alpha   90.00
_cell.angle_beta   90.00
_cell.angle_gamma   90.00
#
_symmetry.space_group_name_H-M   'P 1'
#
loop_
_entity.id
_entity.type
_entity.pdbx_description
1 polymer ?
#
loop_
_entity_poly.entity_id
_entity_poly.type
_entity_poly.pdbx_seq_one_letter_code
_entity_poly.pdbx_strand_id
1 'polypeptide(L)' 'MQTILGANDTIGKALAGELTPYTDRIRLVSRNPVKINETDEFLALDLTKPEAV' A
#
# COMPACT_ATOMS: atom_id res chain seq x y z
N MET A 1 3.69 -8.15 8.56
CA MET A 1 3.80 -7.11 7.51
C MET A 1 2.87 -7.50 6.39
N GLN A 2 1.94 -6.62 6.02
CA GLN A 2 1.02 -6.81 4.90
C GLN A 2 1.42 -5.85 3.77
N THR A 3 1.44 -6.31 2.52
CA THR A 3 1.74 -5.47 1.35
C THR A 3 0.52 -5.43 0.43
N ILE A 4 0.11 -4.23 0.01
CA ILE A 4 -1.02 -4.01 -0.90
C ILE A 4 -0.47 -3.47 -2.21
N LEU A 5 -0.57 -4.27 -3.28
CA LEU A 5 -0.19 -3.88 -4.64
C LEU A 5 -1.39 -3.23 -5.32
N GLY A 6 -1.21 -2.02 -5.86
CA GLY A 6 -2.32 -1.23 -6.38
C GLY A 6 -3.08 -0.42 -5.32
N ALA A 7 -2.44 -0.13 -4.19
CA ALA A 7 -3.02 0.48 -2.99
C ALA A 7 -3.73 1.84 -3.15
N ASN A 8 -3.69 2.48 -4.33
CA ASN A 8 -4.22 3.83 -4.53
C ASN A 8 -5.68 3.87 -4.99
N ASP A 9 -6.27 2.72 -5.32
CA ASP A 9 -7.66 2.60 -5.74
C ASP A 9 -8.63 2.58 -4.53
N THR A 10 -9.94 2.59 -4.81
CA THR A 10 -10.97 2.66 -3.76
C THR A 10 -10.89 1.46 -2.81
N ILE A 11 -10.60 0.26 -3.33
CA ILE A 11 -10.58 -0.98 -2.56
C ILE A 11 -9.29 -1.07 -1.73
N GLY A 12 -8.13 -0.78 -2.31
CA GLY A 12 -6.84 -0.82 -1.63
C GLY A 12 -6.76 0.17 -0.47
N LYS A 13 -7.36 1.36 -0.63
CA LYS A 13 -7.47 2.35 0.45
C LYS A 13 -8.36 1.87 1.60
N ALA A 14 -9.54 1.33 1.28
CA ALA A 14 -10.44 0.79 2.29
C ALA A 14 -9.79 -0.39 3.02
N LEU A 15 -9.16 -1.31 2.28
CA LEU A 15 -8.46 -2.46 2.83
C LEU A 15 -7.32 -2.05 3.78
N ALA A 16 -6.54 -1.03 3.43
CA ALA A 16 -5.47 -0.53 4.28
C ALA A 16 -5.98 -0.01 5.63
N GLY A 17 -7.13 0.67 5.65
CA GLY A 17 -7.76 1.12 6.90
C GLY A 17 -8.29 -0.04 7.75
N GLU A 18 -8.99 -0.98 7.11
CA GLU A 18 -9.60 -2.15 7.78
C GLU A 18 -8.57 -3.15 8.33
N LEU A 19 -7.32 -3.10 7.86
CA LEU A 19 -6.24 -3.98 8.34
C LEU A 19 -5.57 -3.50 9.63
N THR A 20 -5.78 -2.25 10.04
CA THR A 20 -5.18 -1.65 11.26
C THR A 20 -5.41 -2.44 12.55
N PRO A 21 -6.54 -3.16 12.77
CA PRO A 21 -6.72 -4.00 13.96
C PRO A 21 -5.85 -5.26 13.97
N TYR A 22 -5.36 -5.70 12.80
CA TYR A 22 -4.63 -6.96 12.64
C TYR A 22 -3.13 -6.74 12.49
N THR A 23 -2.73 -5.58 11.97
CA THR A 23 -1.33 -5.19 11.79
C THR A 23 -1.23 -3.68 11.65
N ASP A 24 -0.22 -3.10 12.29
CA ASP A 24 0.22 -1.72 12.10
C ASP A 24 1.22 -1.59 10.94
N ARG A 25 1.86 -2.69 10.55
CA ARG A 25 2.86 -2.72 9.46
C ARG A 25 2.24 -3.03 8.11
N ILE A 26 1.79 -2.00 7.42
CA ILE A 26 1.17 -2.08 6.08
C ILE A 26 2.06 -1.34 5.08
N ARG A 27 2.37 -1.98 3.94
CA ARG A 27 3.09 -1.36 2.83
C ARG A 27 2.16 -1.11 1.65
N LEU A 28 2.05 0.14 1.23
CA LEU A 28 1.23 0.58 0.12
C LEU A 28 2.10 0.75 -1.13
N VAL A 29 1.85 -0.09 -2.14
CA VAL A 29 2.60 -0.08 -3.41
C VAL A 29 1.72 0.44 -4.53
N SER A 30 2.13 1.55 -5.13
CA SER A 30 1.52 2.07 -6.37
C SER A 30 2.47 3.08 -7.03
N ARG A 31 2.13 3.57 -8.22
CA ARG A 31 2.94 4.61 -8.89
C ARG A 31 3.04 5.91 -8.08
N ASN A 32 1.97 6.27 -7.38
CA ASN A 32 1.89 7.47 -6.55
C ASN A 32 1.15 7.12 -5.24
N PRO A 33 1.81 6.45 -4.29
CA PRO A 33 1.16 6.00 -3.07
C PRO A 33 0.71 7.19 -2.22
N VAL A 34 -0.45 7.04 -1.58
CA VAL A 34 -1.06 8.06 -0.72
C VAL A 34 -1.17 7.50 0.69
N LYS A 35 -0.91 8.35 1.69
CA LYS A 35 -1.02 7.99 3.10
C LYS A 35 -2.47 7.68 3.47
N ILE A 36 -2.69 6.53 4.10
CA ILE A 36 -4.00 6.10 4.62
C ILE A 36 -3.95 6.04 6.15
N ASN A 37 -2.95 5.35 6.70
CA ASN A 37 -2.67 5.24 8.12
C ASN A 37 -1.33 5.91 8.49
N GLU A 38 -1.11 6.15 9.77
CA GLU A 38 0.13 6.77 10.25
C GLU A 38 1.36 5.87 10.12
N THR A 39 1.16 4.57 10.26
CA THR A 39 2.22 3.55 10.29
C THR A 39 2.48 2.92 8.92
N ASP A 40 1.84 3.41 7.87
CA ASP A 40 2.02 2.89 6.52
C ASP A 40 3.44 3.13 5.99
N GLU A 41 4.04 2.09 5.41
CA GLU A 41 5.22 2.18 4.57
C GLU A 41 4.81 2.42 3.11
N PHE A 42 5.53 3.25 2.38
CA PHE A 42 5.25 3.54 0.97
C PHE A 42 6.30 2.95 0.06
N LEU A 43 5.86 2.36 -1.05
CA LEU A 43 6.72 1.97 -2.15
C LEU A 43 6.15 2.51 -3.47
N ALA A 44 6.81 3.54 -4.00
CA ALA A 44 6.47 4.09 -5.31
C ALA A 44 7.02 3.17 -6.40
N LEU A 45 6.15 2.39 -7.05
CA LEU A 45 6.56 1.41 -8.05
C LEU A 45 5.49 1.24 -9.14
N ASP A 46 5.95 1.09 -10.38
CA ASP A 46 5.10 0.67 -11.50
C ASP A 46 5.16 -0.86 -11.62
N LEU A 47 4.06 -1.53 -11.29
CA LEU A 47 3.97 -3.00 -11.28
C LEU A 47 4.12 -3.62 -12.68
N THR A 48 4.08 -2.81 -13.75
CA THR A 48 4.32 -3.28 -15.11
C THR A 48 5.81 -3.29 -15.49
N LYS A 49 6.69 -2.75 -14.63
CA LYS A 49 8.14 -2.68 -14.83
C LYS A 49 8.87 -3.62 -13.86
N PRO A 50 9.20 -4.85 -14.29
CA PRO A 50 9.81 -5.85 -13.41
C PRO A 50 11.21 -5.45 -12.90
N GLU A 51 11.92 -4.56 -13.58
CA GLU A 51 13.23 -4.02 -13.22
C GLU A 51 13.19 -2.93 -12.13
N ALA A 52 12.00 -2.53 -11.67
CA ALA A 52 11.84 -1.42 -10.74
C ALA A 52 12.05 -1.78 -9.26
N VAL A 53 12.45 -3.02 -8.94
CA VAL A 53 12.64 -3.55 -7.57
C VAL A 53 14.11 -3.73 -7.24
#